data_AF-A0A946P559-F1
#
_entry.id   AF-A0A946P559-F1
#
_cell.length_a   1.000
_cell.length_b   1.000
_cell.length_c   1.000
_cell.angle_alpha   90.00
_cell.angle_beta   90.00
_cell.angle_gamma   90.00
#
_symmetry.space_group_name_H-M   'P 1'
#
loop_
_entity.id
_entity.type
_entity.pdbx_description
1 polymer ?
#
loop_
_entity_poly.entity_id
_entity_poly.type
_entity_poly.pdbx_seq_one_letter_code
_entity_poly.pdbx_strand_id
1 'polypeptide(L)'
;AYTIWDYLVALPAMSTTVWADNGVEPYTSLQSWQGSWTIFYWAWWIAFAPFVGLFLARVSRGRTIREYVIGAIVIPSLICLVWFTFIGATAIDLELFGVAQGSIVNADMSAQLFKTINLILTPGLAVALSVVIVILLLTFLVTSADSGILIINTLASGGNQSQKHTRHVVIWGVIFAVLIGVLLSAGGMDALRSVMIIGALPFSLVMVFMAISLVKALLNAEK
;
A
#
# COMPACT_ATOMS: atom_id res chain seq x y z
N ALA A 1 17.98 -14.62 -7.58
CA ALA A 1 19.03 -14.67 -6.54
C ALA A 1 19.68 -13.30 -6.24
N TYR A 2 19.30 -12.21 -6.92
CA TYR A 2 19.94 -10.89 -6.73
C TYR A 2 19.02 -9.79 -6.17
N THR A 3 17.75 -10.07 -5.87
CA THR A 3 16.74 -9.04 -5.53
C THR A 3 17.17 -8.07 -4.43
N ILE A 4 17.79 -8.57 -3.35
CA ILE A 4 18.24 -7.71 -2.24
C ILE A 4 19.41 -6.82 -2.69
N TRP A 5 20.36 -7.40 -3.42
CA TRP A 5 21.52 -6.68 -3.92
C TRP A 5 21.10 -5.59 -4.91
N ASP A 6 20.26 -5.94 -5.88
CA ASP A 6 19.75 -5.02 -6.89
C ASP A 6 18.95 -3.89 -6.24
N TYR A 7 18.13 -4.21 -5.23
CA TYR A 7 17.41 -3.20 -4.45
C TYR A 7 18.38 -2.24 -3.75
N LEU A 8 19.41 -2.73 -3.07
CA LEU A 8 20.37 -1.89 -2.34
C LEU A 8 21.20 -1.00 -3.28
N VAL A 9 21.57 -1.51 -4.46
CA VAL A 9 22.31 -0.74 -5.47
C VAL A 9 21.42 0.32 -6.12
N ALA A 10 20.16 -0.02 -6.41
CA ALA A 10 19.22 0.91 -7.04
C ALA A 10 18.65 1.96 -6.06
N LEU A 11 18.60 1.66 -4.76
CA LEU A 11 17.95 2.49 -3.74
C LEU A 11 18.39 3.96 -3.78
N PRO A 12 19.69 4.32 -3.81
CA PRO A 12 20.09 5.73 -3.78
C PRO A 12 19.58 6.50 -5.00
N ALA A 13 19.76 5.94 -6.20
CA ALA A 13 19.31 6.57 -7.43
C ALA A 13 17.78 6.67 -7.48
N MET A 14 17.07 5.60 -7.16
CA MET A 14 15.59 5.56 -7.17
C MET A 14 14.97 6.50 -6.13
N SER A 15 15.66 6.77 -5.01
CA SER A 15 15.16 7.65 -3.94
C SER A 15 15.15 9.13 -4.33
N THR A 16 16.01 9.54 -5.26
CA THR A 16 16.17 10.96 -5.64
C THR A 16 15.79 11.25 -7.08
N THR A 17 15.47 10.24 -7.88
CA THR A 17 15.09 10.43 -9.28
C THR A 17 13.71 11.08 -9.36
N VAL A 18 13.63 12.21 -10.05
CA VAL A 18 12.39 12.89 -10.41
C VAL A 18 12.38 13.09 -11.91
N TRP A 19 11.38 12.50 -12.57
CA TRP A 19 11.19 12.63 -14.01
C TRP A 19 10.36 13.86 -14.32
N ALA A 20 10.89 14.73 -15.18
CA ALA A 20 10.21 15.94 -15.63
C ALA A 20 9.80 15.77 -17.08
N ASP A 21 8.55 16.12 -17.39
CA ASP A 21 8.08 16.17 -18.76
C ASP A 21 8.72 17.36 -19.48
N ASN A 22 9.49 17.08 -20.52
CA ASN A 22 10.13 18.07 -21.40
C ASN A 22 9.57 18.00 -22.84
N GLY A 23 8.47 17.29 -23.05
CA GLY A 23 7.85 17.07 -24.36
C GLY A 23 8.61 16.11 -25.28
N VAL A 24 9.62 15.40 -24.78
CA VAL A 24 10.44 14.45 -25.54
C VAL A 24 10.42 13.07 -24.87
N GLU A 25 10.16 12.02 -25.64
CA GLU A 25 10.24 10.64 -25.14
C GLU A 25 11.69 10.22 -24.83
N PRO A 26 11.95 9.44 -23.76
CA PRO A 26 10.99 8.80 -22.87
C PRO A 26 10.58 9.64 -21.64
N TYR A 27 10.94 10.93 -21.55
CA TYR A 27 10.74 11.70 -20.31
C TYR A 27 9.27 11.91 -19.96
N THR A 28 8.43 12.16 -20.97
CA THR A 28 6.97 12.28 -20.81
C THR A 28 6.37 10.98 -20.27
N SER A 29 6.71 9.83 -20.85
CA SER A 29 6.23 8.52 -20.38
C SER A 29 6.76 8.15 -19.01
N LEU A 30 8.02 8.47 -18.69
CA LEU A 30 8.62 8.24 -17.37
C LEU A 30 7.99 9.11 -16.28
N GLN A 31 7.65 10.36 -16.58
CA GLN A 31 6.94 11.24 -15.66
C GLN A 31 5.53 10.71 -15.36
N SER A 32 4.79 10.28 -16.39
CA SER A 32 3.49 9.63 -16.24
C SER A 32 3.57 8.35 -15.40
N TRP A 33 4.54 7.47 -15.71
CA TRP A 33 4.82 6.26 -14.93
C TRP A 33 5.14 6.58 -13.47
N GLN A 34 5.96 7.60 -13.21
CA GLN A 34 6.31 8.00 -11.85
C GLN A 34 5.09 8.47 -11.06
N GLY A 35 4.15 9.15 -11.72
CA GLY A 35 2.83 9.50 -11.17
C GLY A 35 2.00 8.27 -10.78
N SER A 36 1.86 7.30 -11.68
CA SER A 36 1.04 6.10 -11.46
C SER A 36 1.62 5.12 -10.44
N TRP A 37 2.94 5.13 -10.22
CA TRP A 37 3.63 4.19 -9.34
C TRP A 37 4.22 4.88 -8.12
N THR A 38 5.37 5.55 -8.27
CA THR A 38 6.16 6.05 -7.14
C THR A 38 5.38 7.08 -6.32
N ILE A 39 4.82 8.10 -6.97
CA ILE A 39 4.08 9.17 -6.30
C ILE A 39 2.78 8.64 -5.69
N PHE A 40 2.07 7.78 -6.42
CA PHE A 40 0.87 7.12 -5.91
C PHE A 40 1.14 6.30 -4.64
N TYR A 41 2.18 5.46 -4.63
CA TYR A 41 2.51 4.66 -3.45
C TYR A 41 2.97 5.53 -2.28
N TRP A 42 3.72 6.61 -2.52
CA TRP A 42 4.02 7.58 -1.46
C TRP A 42 2.74 8.18 -0.86
N ALA A 43 1.81 8.64 -1.72
CA ALA A 43 0.54 9.17 -1.26
C ALA A 43 -0.27 8.14 -0.47
N TRP A 44 -0.32 6.89 -0.95
CA TRP A 44 -0.94 5.77 -0.24
C TRP A 44 -0.34 5.61 1.16
N TRP A 45 0.99 5.45 1.26
CA TRP A 45 1.65 5.20 2.54
C TRP A 45 1.46 6.35 3.53
N ILE A 46 1.48 7.59 3.05
CA ILE A 46 1.19 8.79 3.84
C ILE A 46 -0.24 8.74 4.39
N ALA A 47 -1.23 8.43 3.54
CA ALA A 47 -2.62 8.31 3.96
C ALA A 47 -2.85 7.17 4.99
N PHE A 48 -2.08 6.09 4.89
CA PHE A 48 -2.15 4.95 5.81
C PHE A 48 -1.34 5.13 7.11
N ALA A 49 -0.40 6.08 7.16
CA ALA A 49 0.51 6.26 8.28
C ALA A 49 -0.18 6.41 9.66
N PRO A 50 -1.32 7.12 9.83
CA PRO A 50 -2.01 7.21 11.12
C PRO A 50 -2.52 5.87 11.61
N PHE A 51 -3.04 5.06 10.69
CA PHE A 51 -3.62 3.75 11.00
C PHE A 51 -2.54 2.78 11.43
N VAL A 52 -1.47 2.68 10.64
CA VAL A 52 -0.34 1.80 10.92
C VAL A 52 0.40 2.25 12.18
N GLY A 53 0.59 3.56 12.36
CA GLY A 53 1.28 4.12 13.53
C GLY A 53 0.57 3.80 14.85
N LEU A 54 -0.75 3.90 14.91
CA LEU A 54 -1.52 3.56 16.12
C LEU A 54 -1.46 2.07 16.44
N PHE A 55 -1.53 1.21 15.43
CA PHE A 55 -1.38 -0.24 15.58
C PHE A 55 0.01 -0.60 16.10
N LEU A 56 1.06 -0.09 15.44
CA LEU A 56 2.45 -0.31 15.81
C LEU A 56 2.76 0.18 17.22
N ALA A 57 2.24 1.35 17.62
CA ALA A 57 2.41 1.88 18.98
C ALA A 57 1.79 0.96 20.05
N ARG A 58 0.63 0.36 19.78
CA ARG A 58 -0.06 -0.55 20.71
C ARG A 58 0.70 -1.86 20.93
N VAL A 59 1.20 -2.47 19.85
CA VAL A 59 1.90 -3.76 19.91
C VAL A 59 3.34 -3.60 20.41
N SER A 60 3.91 -2.39 20.33
CA SER A 60 5.31 -2.12 20.71
C SER A 60 5.51 -1.63 22.15
N ARG A 61 4.49 -1.74 23.01
CA ARG A 61 4.59 -1.30 24.42
C ARG A 61 5.69 -2.07 25.15
N GLY A 62 6.63 -1.34 25.75
CA GLY A 62 7.77 -1.92 26.49
C GLY A 62 9.00 -2.26 25.64
N ARG A 63 8.99 -1.94 24.33
CA ARG A 63 10.18 -2.04 23.46
C ARG A 63 11.01 -0.76 23.52
N THR A 64 12.32 -0.88 23.33
CA THR A 64 13.17 0.30 23.08
C THR A 64 12.86 0.91 21.71
N ILE A 65 13.15 2.21 21.55
CA ILE A 65 12.97 2.89 20.25
C ILE A 65 13.77 2.19 19.14
N ARG A 66 14.98 1.71 19.46
CA ARG A 66 15.85 1.02 18.50
C ARG A 66 15.24 -0.30 18.03
N GLU A 67 14.80 -1.15 18.97
CA GLU A 67 14.14 -2.42 18.63
C GLU A 67 12.86 -2.19 17.82
N TYR A 68 12.09 -1.18 18.20
CA TYR A 68 10.89 -0.78 17.48
C TYR A 68 11.21 -0.40 16.02
N VAL A 69 12.15 0.52 15.80
CA VAL A 69 12.48 1.03 14.46
C VAL A 69 13.03 -0.09 13.57
N ILE A 70 13.96 -0.90 14.08
CA ILE A 70 14.54 -2.00 13.30
C ILE A 70 13.46 -3.05 12.98
N GLY A 71 12.65 -3.45 13.96
CA GLY A 71 11.58 -4.43 13.77
C GLY A 71 10.52 -3.95 12.78
N ALA A 72 10.10 -2.68 12.88
CA ALA A 72 9.09 -2.08 12.02
C ALA A 72 9.56 -1.88 10.56
N ILE A 73 10.87 -1.76 10.32
CA ILE A 73 11.43 -1.61 8.97
C ILE A 73 11.80 -2.98 8.39
N VAL A 74 12.63 -3.76 9.08
CA VAL A 74 13.26 -4.96 8.50
C VAL A 74 12.24 -6.08 8.26
N ILE A 75 11.38 -6.37 9.25
CA ILE A 75 10.46 -7.52 9.16
C ILE A 75 9.47 -7.34 7.99
N PRO A 76 8.74 -6.21 7.87
CA PRO A 76 7.81 -6.02 6.75
C PRO A 76 8.53 -5.98 5.40
N SER A 77 9.71 -5.33 5.31
CA SER A 77 10.48 -5.28 4.06
C SER A 77 10.88 -6.68 3.58
N LEU A 78 11.33 -7.56 4.47
CA LEU A 78 11.68 -8.94 4.11
C LEU A 78 10.47 -9.74 3.62
N ILE A 79 9.32 -9.59 4.28
CA ILE A 79 8.06 -10.24 3.85
C ILE A 79 7.68 -9.77 2.45
N CYS A 80 7.73 -8.45 2.19
CA CYS A 80 7.46 -7.88 0.87
C CYS A 80 8.45 -8.40 -0.19
N LEU A 81 9.75 -8.43 0.12
CA LEU A 81 10.77 -8.93 -0.80
C LEU A 81 10.53 -10.40 -1.16
N VAL A 82 10.19 -11.24 -0.18
CA VAL A 82 9.84 -12.64 -0.43
C VAL A 82 8.60 -12.74 -1.31
N TRP A 83 7.55 -11.97 -1.01
CA TRP A 83 6.30 -12.00 -1.78
C TRP A 83 6.51 -11.57 -3.24
N PHE A 84 7.15 -10.42 -3.48
CA PHE A 84 7.41 -9.92 -4.83
C PHE A 84 8.38 -10.81 -5.60
N THR A 85 9.39 -11.38 -4.94
CA THR A 85 10.29 -12.33 -5.61
C THR A 85 9.57 -13.61 -5.95
N PHE A 86 8.72 -14.15 -5.05
CA PHE A 86 8.08 -15.43 -5.30
C PHE A 86 6.98 -15.33 -6.36
N ILE A 87 6.07 -14.36 -6.24
CA ILE A 87 4.93 -14.22 -7.15
C ILE A 87 5.30 -13.39 -8.39
N GLY A 88 5.93 -12.23 -8.17
CA GLY A 88 6.28 -11.29 -9.23
C GLY A 88 7.36 -11.82 -10.16
N ALA A 89 8.47 -12.36 -9.60
CA ALA A 89 9.52 -12.92 -10.45
C ALA A 89 9.02 -14.17 -11.21
N THR A 90 8.18 -15.01 -10.60
CA THR A 90 7.55 -16.13 -11.32
C THR A 90 6.73 -15.65 -12.51
N ALA A 91 5.92 -14.59 -12.35
CA ALA A 91 5.15 -14.03 -13.46
C ALA A 91 6.06 -13.48 -14.59
N ILE A 92 7.15 -12.80 -14.21
CA ILE A 92 8.16 -12.30 -15.17
C ILE A 92 8.84 -13.47 -15.90
N ASP A 93 9.28 -14.49 -15.18
CA ASP A 93 9.96 -15.65 -15.75
C ASP A 93 9.04 -16.38 -16.74
N LEU A 94 7.77 -16.60 -16.40
CA LEU A 94 6.81 -17.25 -17.31
C LEU A 94 6.62 -16.47 -18.62
N GLU A 95 6.65 -15.14 -18.58
CA GLU A 95 6.58 -14.31 -19.78
C GLU A 95 7.88 -14.33 -20.59
N LEU A 96 9.03 -14.16 -19.93
CA LEU A 96 10.33 -14.13 -20.59
C LEU A 96 10.70 -15.48 -21.23
N PHE A 97 10.32 -16.60 -20.62
CA PHE A 97 10.52 -17.94 -21.18
C PHE A 97 9.46 -18.34 -22.21
N GLY A 98 8.49 -17.46 -22.51
CA GLY A 98 7.48 -17.70 -23.54
C GLY A 98 6.41 -18.72 -23.15
N VAL A 99 6.29 -19.08 -21.86
CA VAL A 99 5.24 -19.97 -21.35
C VAL A 99 3.90 -19.23 -21.28
N ALA A 100 3.92 -17.99 -20.80
CA ALA A 100 2.72 -17.17 -20.66
C ALA A 100 2.25 -16.57 -21.98
N GLN A 101 3.14 -16.36 -22.97
CA GLN A 101 2.80 -15.84 -24.30
C GLN A 101 1.97 -14.55 -24.26
N GLY A 102 2.26 -13.65 -23.33
CA GLY A 102 1.53 -12.42 -23.12
C GLY A 102 0.23 -12.55 -22.32
N SER A 103 -0.15 -13.75 -21.89
CA SER A 103 -1.42 -13.98 -21.18
C SER A 103 -1.46 -13.36 -19.78
N ILE A 104 -0.31 -13.08 -19.16
CA ILE A 104 -0.24 -12.37 -17.88
C ILE A 104 -0.18 -10.86 -18.15
N VAL A 105 0.79 -10.39 -18.95
CA VAL A 105 1.01 -8.93 -19.13
C VAL A 105 -0.14 -8.22 -19.84
N ASN A 106 -0.87 -8.92 -20.74
CA ASN A 106 -2.01 -8.34 -21.46
C ASN A 106 -3.34 -8.52 -20.70
N ALA A 107 -3.35 -9.20 -19.55
CA ALA A 107 -4.55 -9.30 -18.73
C ALA A 107 -4.73 -8.05 -17.87
N ASP A 108 -5.99 -7.76 -17.51
CA ASP A 108 -6.32 -6.72 -16.53
C ASP A 108 -5.52 -6.92 -15.24
N MET A 109 -5.08 -5.82 -14.62
CA MET A 109 -4.25 -5.84 -13.42
C MET A 109 -4.83 -6.73 -12.30
N SER A 110 -6.15 -6.74 -12.14
CA SER A 110 -6.85 -7.58 -11.16
C SER A 110 -6.83 -9.08 -11.49
N ALA A 111 -6.59 -9.45 -12.75
CA ALA A 111 -6.58 -10.82 -13.24
C ALA A 111 -5.16 -11.43 -13.33
N GLN A 112 -4.10 -10.62 -13.36
CA GLN A 112 -2.73 -11.07 -13.60
C GLN A 112 -2.27 -12.14 -12.60
N LEU A 113 -2.59 -11.97 -11.30
CA LEU A 113 -2.27 -12.97 -10.27
C LEU A 113 -2.89 -14.35 -10.58
N PHE A 114 -4.17 -14.35 -10.98
CA PHE A 114 -4.89 -15.57 -11.30
C PHE A 114 -4.38 -16.22 -12.59
N LYS A 115 -3.98 -15.41 -13.58
CA LYS A 115 -3.32 -15.89 -14.81
C LYS A 115 -2.00 -16.59 -14.49
N THR A 116 -1.16 -16.00 -13.64
CA THR A 116 0.08 -16.62 -13.17
C THR A 116 -0.19 -17.96 -12.48
N ILE A 117 -1.18 -18.02 -11.59
CA ILE A 117 -1.54 -19.26 -10.86
C ILE A 117 -2.00 -20.36 -11.81
N ASN A 118 -2.81 -20.01 -12.81
CA ASN A 118 -3.30 -20.97 -13.81
C ASN A 118 -2.18 -21.58 -14.67
N LEU A 119 -1.03 -20.91 -14.78
CA LEU A 119 0.12 -21.39 -15.56
C LEU A 119 1.05 -22.30 -14.74
N ILE A 120 1.06 -22.18 -13.41
CA ILE A 120 1.96 -22.94 -12.54
C ILE A 120 1.28 -24.11 -11.83
N LEU A 121 -0.05 -24.11 -11.69
CA LEU A 121 -0.80 -25.15 -10.99
C LEU A 121 -1.72 -25.93 -11.94
N THR A 122 -2.09 -27.15 -11.54
CA THR A 122 -3.13 -27.91 -12.24
C THR A 122 -4.49 -27.20 -12.12
N PRO A 123 -5.42 -27.38 -13.07
CA PRO A 123 -6.69 -26.62 -13.08
C PRO A 123 -7.48 -26.71 -11.77
N GLY A 124 -7.56 -27.90 -11.16
CA GLY A 124 -8.26 -28.08 -9.88
C GLY A 124 -7.59 -27.33 -8.71
N LEU A 125 -6.26 -27.33 -8.66
CA LEU A 125 -5.52 -26.63 -7.61
C LEU A 125 -5.51 -25.12 -7.82
N ALA A 126 -5.46 -24.67 -9.09
CA ALA A 126 -5.55 -23.27 -9.44
C ALA A 126 -6.89 -22.66 -9.01
N VAL A 127 -8.01 -23.36 -9.23
CA VAL A 127 -9.33 -22.94 -8.74
C VAL A 127 -9.36 -22.90 -7.21
N ALA A 128 -8.87 -23.96 -6.54
CA ALA A 128 -8.83 -24.01 -5.08
C ALA A 128 -8.04 -22.84 -4.48
N LEU A 129 -6.84 -22.55 -5.02
CA LEU A 129 -6.01 -21.44 -4.55
C LEU A 129 -6.66 -20.08 -4.87
N SER A 130 -7.30 -19.93 -6.03
CA SER A 130 -8.02 -18.71 -6.40
C SER A 130 -9.16 -18.40 -5.43
N VAL A 131 -9.91 -19.41 -5.00
CA VAL A 131 -10.96 -19.26 -3.98
C VAL A 131 -10.36 -18.79 -2.66
N VAL A 132 -9.25 -19.39 -2.21
CA VAL A 132 -8.54 -18.96 -1.00
C VAL A 132 -8.08 -17.50 -1.12
N ILE A 133 -7.51 -17.10 -2.25
CA ILE A 133 -7.08 -15.72 -2.50
C ILE A 133 -8.25 -14.76 -2.43
N VAL A 134 -9.38 -15.07 -3.06
CA VAL A 134 -10.58 -14.23 -3.02
C VAL A 134 -11.08 -14.07 -1.57
N ILE A 135 -11.13 -15.15 -0.79
CA ILE A 135 -11.51 -15.09 0.63
C ILE A 135 -10.53 -14.22 1.43
N LEU A 136 -9.22 -14.35 1.18
CA LEU A 136 -8.20 -13.54 1.85
C LEU A 136 -8.34 -12.06 1.50
N LEU A 137 -8.57 -11.72 0.22
CA LEU A 137 -8.78 -10.34 -0.23
C LEU A 137 -10.04 -9.74 0.38
N LEU A 138 -11.14 -10.50 0.43
CA LEU A 138 -12.39 -10.06 1.07
C LEU A 138 -12.20 -9.85 2.57
N THR A 139 -11.51 -10.77 3.24
CA THR A 139 -11.21 -10.65 4.67
C THR A 139 -10.36 -9.41 4.94
N PHE A 140 -9.30 -9.21 4.15
CA PHE A 140 -8.43 -8.04 4.26
C PHE A 140 -9.20 -6.74 4.02
N LEU A 141 -10.10 -6.71 3.02
CA LEU A 141 -10.96 -5.56 2.75
C LEU A 141 -11.87 -5.23 3.94
N VAL A 142 -12.57 -6.24 4.49
CA VAL A 142 -13.49 -6.07 5.62
C VAL A 142 -12.74 -5.63 6.88
N THR A 143 -11.63 -6.28 7.22
CA THR A 143 -10.83 -5.93 8.40
C THR A 143 -10.18 -4.54 8.28
N SER A 144 -9.74 -4.16 7.08
CA SER A 144 -9.19 -2.83 6.83
C SER A 144 -10.27 -1.75 6.94
N ALA A 145 -11.46 -2.00 6.40
CA ALA A 145 -12.60 -1.09 6.52
C ALA A 145 -13.02 -0.89 8.00
N ASP A 146 -13.14 -1.96 8.78
CA ASP A 146 -13.49 -1.88 10.21
C ASP A 146 -12.45 -1.08 11.00
N SER A 147 -11.15 -1.34 10.77
CA SER A 147 -10.05 -0.61 11.40
C SER A 147 -10.05 0.88 11.00
N GLY A 148 -10.36 1.18 9.74
CA GLY A 148 -10.44 2.53 9.22
C GLY A 148 -11.54 3.36 9.90
N ILE A 149 -12.74 2.78 9.98
CA ILE A 149 -13.90 3.39 10.63
C ILE A 149 -13.64 3.63 12.12
N LEU A 150 -13.01 2.68 12.81
CA LEU A 150 -12.66 2.83 14.22
C LEU A 150 -11.79 4.07 14.46
N ILE A 151 -10.82 4.31 13.58
CA ILE A 151 -9.91 5.45 13.72
C ILE A 151 -10.62 6.76 13.42
N ILE A 152 -11.47 6.82 12.39
CA ILE A 152 -12.28 8.01 12.11
C ILE A 152 -13.16 8.37 13.32
N ASN A 153 -13.83 7.37 13.91
CA ASN A 153 -14.64 7.59 15.10
C ASN A 153 -13.79 8.03 16.30
N THR A 154 -12.61 7.45 16.47
CA THR A 154 -11.69 7.81 17.57
C THR A 154 -11.16 9.24 17.41
N LEU A 155 -10.87 9.68 16.17
CA LEU A 155 -10.43 11.04 15.89
C LEU A 155 -11.59 12.04 16.09
N ALA A 156 -12.78 11.72 15.59
CA ALA A 156 -13.98 12.54 15.74
C ALA A 156 -14.43 12.68 17.21
N SER A 157 -14.15 11.68 18.04
CA SER A 157 -14.47 11.68 19.48
C SER A 157 -13.37 12.28 20.36
N GLY A 158 -12.31 12.86 19.78
CA GLY A 158 -11.19 13.43 20.53
C GLY A 158 -10.36 12.37 21.30
N GLY A 159 -10.34 11.13 20.82
CA GLY A 159 -9.62 10.01 21.44
C GLY A 159 -10.46 9.13 22.36
N ASN A 160 -11.74 9.44 22.57
CA ASN A 160 -12.61 8.65 23.43
C ASN A 160 -13.16 7.42 22.67
N GLN A 161 -12.69 6.23 23.03
CA GLN A 161 -13.10 4.96 22.41
C GLN A 161 -14.43 4.40 22.93
N SER A 162 -15.10 5.11 23.86
CA SER A 162 -16.38 4.67 24.46
C SER A 162 -17.55 4.59 23.48
N GLN A 163 -17.44 5.19 22.29
CA GLN A 163 -18.55 5.30 21.32
C GLN A 163 -18.36 4.36 20.12
N LYS A 164 -18.18 3.05 20.38
CA LYS A 164 -18.26 2.02 19.33
C LYS A 164 -19.74 1.70 19.06
N HIS A 165 -20.44 2.56 18.33
CA HIS A 165 -21.82 2.24 17.92
C HIS A 165 -21.83 1.59 16.54
N THR A 166 -22.44 0.41 16.41
CA THR A 166 -22.59 -0.34 15.15
C THR A 166 -23.18 0.52 14.02
N ARG A 167 -23.98 1.53 14.38
CA ARG A 167 -24.54 2.51 13.43
C ARG A 167 -23.47 3.32 12.70
N HIS A 168 -22.40 3.74 13.36
CA HIS A 168 -21.33 4.49 12.71
C HIS A 168 -20.57 3.64 11.69
N VAL A 169 -20.40 2.33 11.98
CA VAL A 169 -19.76 1.39 11.05
C VAL A 169 -20.57 1.26 9.76
N VAL A 170 -21.89 1.08 9.89
CA VAL A 170 -22.76 0.98 8.72
C VAL A 170 -22.78 2.29 7.93
N ILE A 171 -22.89 3.45 8.60
CA ILE A 171 -22.92 4.76 7.92
C ILE A 171 -21.63 5.01 7.15
N TRP A 172 -20.46 4.86 7.78
CA TRP A 172 -19.18 5.07 7.11
C TRP A 172 -18.93 4.04 6.00
N GLY A 173 -19.32 2.78 6.22
CA GLY A 173 -19.24 1.74 5.19
C GLY A 173 -20.04 2.07 3.94
N VAL A 174 -21.27 2.58 4.09
CA VAL A 174 -22.11 3.03 2.96
C VAL A 174 -21.48 4.24 2.26
N ILE A 175 -21.00 5.23 3.02
CA ILE A 175 -20.32 6.40 2.44
C ILE A 175 -19.11 5.97 1.60
N PHE A 176 -18.28 5.05 2.10
CA PHE A 176 -17.14 4.54 1.33
C PHE A 176 -17.57 3.78 0.08
N ALA A 177 -18.58 2.91 0.17
CA ALA A 177 -19.08 2.16 -0.98
C ALA A 177 -19.62 3.10 -2.07
N VAL A 178 -20.38 4.13 -1.70
CA VAL A 178 -20.89 5.14 -2.62
C VAL A 178 -19.75 5.95 -3.23
N LEU A 179 -18.81 6.43 -2.41
CA LEU A 179 -17.68 7.23 -2.89
C LEU A 179 -16.80 6.44 -3.88
N ILE A 180 -16.46 5.19 -3.56
CA ILE A 180 -15.70 4.31 -4.44
C ILE A 180 -16.49 4.04 -5.73
N GLY A 181 -17.79 3.74 -5.63
CA GLY A 181 -18.65 3.50 -6.79
C GLY A 181 -18.71 4.70 -7.73
N VAL A 182 -18.88 5.91 -7.18
CA VAL A 182 -18.90 7.16 -7.96
C VAL A 182 -17.55 7.40 -8.63
N LEU A 183 -16.43 7.30 -7.89
CA LEU A 183 -15.10 7.53 -8.46
C LEU A 183 -14.75 6.52 -9.56
N LEU A 184 -15.08 5.24 -9.36
CA LEU A 184 -14.91 4.21 -10.38
C LEU A 184 -15.75 4.50 -11.62
N SER A 185 -17.00 4.95 -11.46
CA SER A 185 -17.86 5.31 -12.59
C SER A 185 -17.43 6.57 -13.34
N ALA A 186 -16.81 7.53 -12.65
CA ALA A 186 -16.45 8.83 -13.21
C ALA A 186 -15.11 8.81 -13.96
N GLY A 187 -14.12 8.08 -13.43
CA GLY A 187 -12.78 8.04 -14.02
C GLY A 187 -11.95 6.82 -13.63
N GLY A 188 -12.61 5.74 -13.19
CA GLY A 188 -11.95 4.47 -12.91
C GLY A 188 -10.83 4.56 -11.87
N MET A 189 -9.76 3.80 -12.12
CA MET A 189 -8.59 3.75 -11.23
C MET A 189 -7.83 5.09 -11.18
N ASP A 190 -7.82 5.87 -12.25
CA ASP A 190 -7.07 7.12 -12.30
C ASP A 190 -7.74 8.21 -11.46
N ALA A 191 -9.07 8.24 -11.42
CA ALA A 191 -9.81 9.09 -10.48
C ALA A 191 -9.49 8.72 -9.02
N LEU A 192 -9.50 7.42 -8.67
CA LEU A 192 -9.15 6.95 -7.33
C LEU A 192 -7.72 7.34 -6.93
N ARG A 193 -6.75 7.14 -7.83
CA ARG A 193 -5.34 7.51 -7.61
C ARG A 193 -5.19 9.02 -7.40
N SER A 194 -5.85 9.82 -8.23
CA SER A 194 -5.77 11.29 -8.17
C SER A 194 -6.31 11.84 -6.84
N VAL A 195 -7.48 11.38 -6.41
CA VAL A 195 -8.07 11.79 -5.12
C VAL A 195 -7.16 11.40 -3.95
N MET A 196 -6.55 10.22 -3.99
CA MET A 196 -5.61 9.79 -2.96
C MET A 196 -4.37 10.70 -2.88
N ILE A 197 -3.78 11.07 -4.02
CA ILE A 197 -2.63 11.98 -4.08
C ILE A 197 -2.99 13.35 -3.52
N ILE A 198 -4.13 13.91 -3.93
CA ILE A 198 -4.64 15.20 -3.44
C ILE A 198 -4.85 15.16 -1.92
N GLY A 199 -5.44 14.08 -1.39
CA GLY A 199 -5.67 13.91 0.04
C GLY A 199 -4.39 13.71 0.87
N ALA A 200 -3.39 13.03 0.31
CA ALA A 200 -2.13 12.78 1.00
C ALA A 200 -1.25 14.02 1.15
N LEU A 201 -1.32 14.97 0.20
CA LEU A 201 -0.51 16.18 0.20
C LEU A 201 -0.67 17.06 1.47
N PRO A 202 -1.87 17.45 1.94
CA PRO A 202 -1.99 18.18 3.19
C PRO A 202 -1.57 17.33 4.39
N PHE A 203 -1.80 16.01 4.34
CA PHE A 203 -1.43 15.11 5.42
C PHE A 203 0.10 14.94 5.55
N SER A 204 0.85 15.06 4.45
CA SER A 204 2.31 15.02 4.50
C SER A 204 2.89 16.17 5.34
N LEU A 205 2.29 17.36 5.30
CA LEU A 205 2.65 18.48 6.17
C LEU A 205 2.42 18.16 7.64
N VAL A 206 1.31 17.49 7.96
CA VAL A 206 1.03 17.01 9.32
C VAL A 206 2.12 16.04 9.79
N MET A 207 2.55 15.11 8.94
CA MET A 207 3.64 14.19 9.29
C MET A 207 4.98 14.91 9.54
N VAL A 208 5.29 15.97 8.80
CA VAL A 208 6.48 16.80 9.07
C VAL A 208 6.39 17.42 10.47
N PHE A 209 5.23 17.97 10.84
CA PHE A 209 5.03 18.50 12.20
C PHE A 209 5.10 17.41 13.27
N MET A 210 4.59 16.20 12.99
CA MET A 210 4.72 15.05 13.91
C MET A 210 6.19 14.66 14.10
N ALA A 211 7.00 14.65 13.05
CA ALA A 211 8.43 14.35 13.14
C ALA A 211 9.17 15.42 13.98
N ILE A 212 8.89 16.71 13.75
CA ILE A 212 9.45 17.80 14.57
C ILE A 212 9.02 17.65 16.03
N SER A 213 7.75 17.33 16.29
CA SER A 213 7.21 17.10 17.63
C SER A 213 7.90 15.94 18.33
N LEU A 214 8.13 14.82 17.62
CA LEU A 214 8.83 13.66 18.14
C LEU A 214 10.28 14.00 18.53
N VAL A 215 11.02 14.70 17.66
CA VAL A 215 12.39 15.13 17.96
C VAL A 215 12.42 16.03 19.20
N LYS A 216 11.51 17.01 19.29
CA LYS A 216 11.39 17.87 20.49
C LYS A 216 11.09 17.06 21.75
N ALA A 217 10.17 16.09 21.66
CA ALA A 217 9.82 15.24 22.78
C ALA A 217 11.01 14.40 23.26
N LEU A 218 11.79 13.82 22.35
CA LEU A 218 12.97 13.03 22.69
C LEU A 218 14.07 13.89 23.35
N LEU A 219 14.35 15.08 22.80
CA LEU A 219 15.34 15.99 23.37
C LEU A 219 14.94 16.53 24.75
N ASN A 220 13.63 16.70 25.00
CA ASN A 220 13.12 17.14 26.29
C ASN A 220 13.00 16.01 27.32
N ALA A 221 12.82 14.76 26.88
CA ALA A 221 12.72 13.58 27.75
C ALA A 221 14.09 13.13 28.31
N GLU A 222 15.20 13.57 27.71
CA GLU A 222 16.57 13.37 28.24
C GLU A 222 16.96 14.39 29.33
N LYS A 223 16.06 15.29 29.74
CA LYS A 223 16.22 16.16 30.93
C LYS A 223 15.38 15.67 32.10
#